data_AF-A0A1E3QIN8-F1
#
_entry.id   AF-A0A1E3QIN8-F1
#
_cell.length_a   1.000
_cell.length_b   1.000
_cell.length_c   1.000
_cell.angle_alpha   90.00
_cell.angle_beta   90.00
_cell.angle_gamma   90.00
#
_symmetry.space_group_name_H-M   'P 1'
#
loop_
_entity.id
_entity.type
_entity.pdbx_description
1 polymer ?
#
loop_
_entity_poly.entity_id
_entity_poly.type
_entity_poly.pdbx_seq_one_letter_code
_entity_poly.pdbx_strand_id
1 'polypeptide(L)'
;MTNLWSYFFGAKDELDPAMRDLLDKGEITQEEVDRQLTIMEAEKEEVQAKHQAEIDQWYARNVNQRFNLPADARLPLIAGGVSIWSGCFGFYNGLKAASLKYLAENAHRLPKKKGGWYFYHKRKNHVCYMKGMEAAFKNLARTNILVVGGLFGTEALLDKARGQIDFLNTTVAAVAAGATYGGLFKLTRVQTVNLMRQGLWLGLAGGLFQDYFIYKRSPQDVWYAKYALHTGEKLADA
;
A
#
# COMPACT_ATOMS: atom_id res chain seq x y z
N MET A 1 -31.70 7.83 14.16
CA MET A 1 -30.48 7.82 13.34
C MET A 1 -29.70 9.08 13.66
N THR A 2 -29.01 9.06 14.80
CA THR A 2 -28.15 10.15 15.27
C THR A 2 -26.84 10.13 14.49
N ASN A 3 -26.38 11.32 14.16
CA ASN A 3 -25.62 11.57 12.95
C ASN A 3 -24.12 11.28 13.18
N LEU A 4 -23.55 10.39 12.37
CA LEU A 4 -22.09 10.22 12.22
C LEU A 4 -21.34 11.54 11.92
N TRP A 5 -22.09 12.55 11.48
CA TRP A 5 -21.64 13.91 11.16
C TRP A 5 -21.14 14.71 12.37
N SER A 6 -21.66 14.51 13.59
CA SER A 6 -21.21 15.24 14.79
C SER A 6 -19.89 14.73 15.35
N TYR A 7 -19.50 13.51 15.00
CA TYR A 7 -18.21 12.93 15.37
C TYR A 7 -17.06 13.48 14.51
N PHE A 8 -17.34 13.86 13.26
CA PHE A 8 -16.33 14.36 12.31
C PHE A 8 -16.17 15.88 12.34
N PHE A 9 -17.24 16.63 12.60
CA PHE A 9 -17.18 18.07 12.84
C PHE A 9 -17.44 18.28 14.31
N GLY A 10 -16.35 18.49 15.07
CA GLY A 10 -16.36 18.64 16.52
C GLY A 10 -17.64 19.30 17.01
N ALA A 11 -18.37 18.57 17.84
CA ALA A 11 -19.55 19.10 18.53
C ALA A 11 -19.15 20.45 19.11
N LYS A 12 -19.69 21.53 18.52
CA LYS A 12 -19.52 22.87 19.07
C LYS A 12 -19.86 22.80 20.56
N ASP A 13 -19.16 23.58 21.37
CA ASP A 13 -19.35 23.76 22.81
C ASP A 13 -20.73 24.40 23.16
N GLU A 14 -21.74 24.09 22.37
CA GLU A 14 -23.10 24.53 22.49
C GLU A 14 -23.92 23.41 23.11
N LEU A 15 -24.61 23.76 24.21
CA LEU A 15 -25.61 22.94 24.87
C LEU A 15 -26.52 22.26 23.82
N ASP A 16 -26.70 20.94 23.94
CA ASP A 16 -27.56 20.15 23.05
C ASP A 16 -28.89 20.90 22.84
N PRO A 17 -29.35 21.12 21.58
CA PRO A 17 -30.58 21.87 21.31
C PRO A 17 -31.79 21.42 22.15
N ALA A 18 -31.85 20.14 22.51
CA ALA A 18 -32.89 19.59 23.38
C ALA A 18 -32.79 20.08 24.85
N MET A 19 -31.58 20.24 25.38
CA MET A 19 -31.35 20.74 26.74
C MET A 19 -31.62 22.25 26.85
N ARG A 20 -31.38 23.02 25.78
CA ARG A 20 -31.77 24.43 25.69
C ARG A 20 -33.30 24.61 25.76
N ASP A 21 -34.04 23.79 25.01
CA ASP A 21 -35.51 23.80 25.00
C ASP A 21 -36.13 23.41 26.36
N LEU A 22 -35.51 22.46 27.07
CA LEU A 22 -35.95 22.04 28.42
C LEU A 22 -35.64 23.10 29.50
N LEU A 23 -34.54 23.84 29.33
CA LEU A 23 -34.20 24.99 30.16
C LEU A 23 -35.17 26.17 29.91
N ASP A 24 -35.49 26.46 28.65
CA ASP A 24 -36.44 27.51 28.25
C ASP A 24 -37.87 27.23 28.74
N LYS A 25 -38.26 25.95 28.84
CA LYS A 25 -39.54 25.50 29.43
C LYS A 25 -39.56 25.53 30.96
N GLY A 26 -38.42 25.78 31.61
CA GLY A 26 -38.28 25.82 33.07
C GLY A 26 -38.37 24.45 33.74
N GLU A 27 -38.25 23.36 32.97
CA GLU A 27 -38.31 21.99 33.47
C GLU A 27 -36.99 21.53 34.12
N ILE A 28 -35.88 22.18 33.77
CA ILE A 28 -34.53 21.92 34.28
C ILE A 28 -33.92 23.21 34.84
N THR A 29 -33.19 23.14 35.95
CA THR A 29 -32.46 24.26 36.55
C THR A 29 -31.06 24.43 35.95
N GLN A 30 -30.57 25.66 35.89
CA GLN A 30 -29.22 25.99 35.36
C GLN A 30 -28.10 25.19 36.06
N GLU A 31 -28.25 24.93 37.37
CA GLU A 31 -27.29 24.15 38.15
C GLU A 31 -27.22 22.67 37.72
N GLU A 32 -28.32 22.11 37.23
CA GLU A 32 -28.33 20.75 36.66
C GLU A 32 -27.67 20.74 35.28
N VAL A 33 -27.91 21.77 34.48
CA VAL A 33 -27.25 21.95 33.17
C VAL A 33 -25.73 22.05 33.34
N ASP A 34 -25.25 22.86 34.28
CA ASP A 34 -23.82 23.05 34.53
C ASP A 34 -23.15 21.77 35.07
N ARG A 35 -23.86 20.98 35.90
CA ARG A 35 -23.40 19.65 36.33
C ARG A 35 -23.24 18.69 35.16
N GLN A 36 -24.23 18.63 34.26
CA GLN A 36 -24.17 17.77 33.08
C GLN A 36 -23.06 18.20 32.12
N LEU A 37 -22.87 19.51 31.92
CA LEU A 37 -21.75 20.05 31.15
C LEU A 37 -20.40 19.61 31.72
N THR A 38 -20.23 19.70 33.05
CA THR A 38 -19.00 19.28 33.73
C THR A 38 -18.73 17.78 33.55
N ILE A 39 -19.78 16.95 33.64
CA ILE A 39 -19.68 15.49 33.43
C ILE A 39 -19.29 15.19 31.97
N MET A 40 -19.91 15.88 31.00
CA MET A 40 -19.57 15.72 29.59
C MET A 40 -18.15 16.18 29.27
N GLU A 41 -17.67 17.26 29.86
CA GLU A 41 -16.28 17.72 29.71
C GLU A 41 -15.29 16.70 30.28
N ALA A 42 -15.56 16.16 31.46
CA ALA A 42 -14.75 15.09 32.06
C ALA A 42 -14.74 13.81 31.20
N GLU A 43 -15.89 13.41 30.64
CA GLU A 43 -15.95 12.28 29.69
C GLU A 43 -15.17 12.56 28.40
N LYS A 44 -15.25 13.78 27.86
CA LYS A 44 -14.49 14.19 26.66
C LYS A 44 -12.99 14.11 26.93
N GLU A 45 -12.52 14.61 28.07
CA GLU A 45 -11.11 14.54 28.45
C GLU A 45 -10.63 13.09 28.63
N GLU A 46 -11.45 12.23 29.25
CA GLU A 46 -11.14 10.82 29.40
C GLU A 46 -11.05 10.10 28.04
N VAL A 47 -12.00 10.39 27.13
CA VAL A 47 -12.01 9.85 25.77
C VAL A 47 -10.79 10.35 24.98
N GLN A 48 -10.44 11.63 25.09
CA GLN A 48 -9.25 12.20 24.45
C GLN A 48 -7.96 11.58 24.99
N ALA A 49 -7.85 11.39 26.30
CA ALA A 49 -6.71 10.73 26.92
C ALA A 49 -6.57 9.26 26.47
N LYS A 50 -7.69 8.53 26.39
CA LYS A 50 -7.70 7.16 25.83
C LYS A 50 -7.25 7.14 24.37
N HIS A 51 -7.75 8.07 23.56
CA HIS A 51 -7.38 8.17 22.15
C HIS A 51 -5.89 8.50 21.97
N GLN A 52 -5.37 9.43 22.78
CA GLN A 52 -3.94 9.78 22.75
C GLN A 52 -3.06 8.60 23.17
N ALA A 53 -3.45 7.86 24.22
CA ALA A 53 -2.74 6.66 24.64
C ALA A 53 -2.73 5.57 23.55
N GLU A 54 -3.83 5.41 22.81
CA GLU A 54 -3.90 4.49 21.66
C GLU A 54 -2.95 4.92 20.54
N ILE A 55 -2.91 6.22 20.23
CA ILE A 55 -1.99 6.80 19.24
C ILE A 55 -0.53 6.57 19.66
N ASP A 56 -0.19 6.79 20.92
CA ASP A 56 1.17 6.60 21.44
C ASP A 56 1.58 5.12 21.38
N GLN A 57 0.66 4.21 21.74
CA GLN A 57 0.87 2.76 21.58
C GLN A 57 1.01 2.35 20.10
N TRP A 58 0.30 3.02 19.20
CA TRP A 58 0.42 2.80 17.76
C TRP A 58 1.80 3.26 17.26
N TYR A 59 2.27 4.44 17.66
CA TYR A 59 3.61 4.93 17.32
C TYR A 59 4.69 3.99 17.86
N ALA A 60 4.62 3.61 19.14
CA ALA A 60 5.63 2.73 19.77
C ALA A 60 5.78 1.38 19.03
N ARG A 61 4.69 0.80 18.52
CA ARG A 61 4.71 -0.44 17.74
C ARG A 61 5.31 -0.29 16.33
N ASN A 62 5.29 0.92 15.78
CA ASN A 62 5.58 1.18 14.36
C ASN A 62 6.91 1.88 14.11
N VAL A 63 7.49 2.52 15.12
CA VAL A 63 8.76 3.27 15.01
C VAL A 63 9.88 2.47 14.34
N ASN A 64 9.98 1.17 14.65
CA ASN A 64 11.03 0.28 14.12
C ASN A 64 10.70 -0.34 12.75
N GLN A 65 9.57 0.01 12.12
CA GLN A 65 9.17 -0.55 10.83
C GLN A 65 9.59 0.37 9.67
N ARG A 66 10.05 -0.23 8.56
CA ARG A 66 10.57 0.45 7.34
C ARG A 66 9.77 1.66 6.86
N PHE A 67 8.44 1.65 7.00
CA PHE A 67 7.55 2.73 6.56
C PHE A 67 6.71 3.34 7.70
N ASN A 68 7.01 3.05 8.98
CA ASN A 68 6.17 3.42 10.13
C ASN A 68 4.71 2.94 10.02
N LEU A 69 4.48 1.90 9.21
CA LEU A 69 3.17 1.32 8.97
C LEU A 69 3.23 -0.11 9.48
N PRO A 70 2.25 -0.53 10.29
CA PRO A 70 2.20 -1.89 10.80
C PRO A 70 2.03 -2.88 9.63
N ALA A 71 2.50 -4.12 9.82
CA ALA A 71 2.54 -5.11 8.74
C ALA A 71 1.15 -5.42 8.14
N ASP A 72 0.11 -5.36 8.98
CA ASP A 72 -1.30 -5.54 8.64
C ASP A 72 -1.84 -4.45 7.70
N ALA A 73 -1.41 -3.20 7.84
CA ALA A 73 -1.77 -2.09 6.94
C ALA A 73 -0.82 -2.04 5.73
N ARG A 74 0.46 -2.32 5.92
CA ARG A 74 1.50 -2.21 4.89
C ARG A 74 1.29 -3.20 3.75
N LEU A 75 1.04 -4.47 4.07
CA LEU A 75 0.88 -5.53 3.06
C LEU A 75 -0.29 -5.28 2.10
N PRO A 76 -1.54 -4.98 2.55
CA PRO A 76 -2.65 -4.73 1.65
C PRO A 76 -2.47 -3.43 0.85
N LEU A 77 -1.82 -2.40 1.40
CA LEU A 77 -1.53 -1.17 0.66
C LEU A 77 -0.56 -1.42 -0.51
N ILE A 78 0.55 -2.12 -0.24
CA ILE A 78 1.54 -2.44 -1.27
C ILE A 78 0.96 -3.44 -2.27
N ALA A 79 0.26 -4.47 -1.79
CA ALA A 79 -0.45 -5.41 -2.64
C ALA A 79 -1.45 -4.68 -3.54
N GLY A 80 -2.24 -3.74 -3.01
CA GLY A 80 -3.19 -2.92 -3.79
C GLY A 80 -2.51 -2.08 -4.87
N GLY A 81 -1.40 -1.40 -4.54
CA GLY A 81 -0.64 -0.62 -5.52
C GLY A 81 -0.05 -1.48 -6.64
N VAL A 82 0.61 -2.58 -6.28
CA VAL A 82 1.16 -3.54 -7.25
C VAL A 82 0.05 -4.20 -8.07
N SER A 83 -1.11 -4.41 -7.45
CA SER A 83 -2.29 -4.99 -8.09
C SER A 83 -2.79 -4.14 -9.25
N ILE A 84 -2.97 -2.84 -9.01
CA ILE A 84 -3.43 -1.90 -10.02
C ILE A 84 -2.44 -1.88 -11.19
N TRP A 85 -1.15 -1.72 -10.88
CA TRP A 85 -0.11 -1.65 -11.91
C TRP A 85 -0.03 -2.93 -12.76
N SER A 86 0.06 -4.09 -12.10
CA SER A 86 0.16 -5.39 -12.79
C SER A 86 -1.12 -5.77 -13.52
N GLY A 87 -2.28 -5.40 -12.99
CA GLY A 87 -3.58 -5.55 -13.64
C GLY A 87 -3.65 -4.74 -14.94
N CYS A 88 -3.29 -3.45 -14.90
CA CYS A 88 -3.24 -2.59 -16.09
C CYS A 88 -2.26 -3.14 -17.15
N PHE A 89 -1.06 -3.56 -16.73
CA PHE A 89 -0.08 -4.14 -17.63
C PHE A 89 -0.57 -5.45 -18.26
N GLY A 90 -1.18 -6.32 -17.45
CA GLY A 90 -1.78 -7.57 -17.91
C GLY A 90 -2.94 -7.35 -18.89
N PHE A 91 -3.79 -6.36 -18.61
CA PHE A 91 -4.91 -5.96 -19.46
C PHE A 91 -4.43 -5.48 -20.82
N TYR A 92 -3.44 -4.58 -20.85
CA TYR A 92 -2.87 -4.04 -22.09
C TYR A 92 -2.27 -5.15 -22.98
N ASN A 93 -1.47 -6.04 -22.38
CA ASN A 93 -0.87 -7.15 -23.13
C ASN A 93 -1.93 -8.16 -23.61
N GLY A 94 -2.95 -8.43 -22.78
CA GLY A 94 -4.08 -9.29 -23.15
C GLY A 94 -4.91 -8.72 -24.31
N LEU A 95 -5.20 -7.42 -24.28
CA LEU A 95 -5.88 -6.71 -25.37
C LEU A 95 -5.09 -6.80 -26.68
N LYS A 96 -3.78 -6.52 -26.62
CA LYS A 96 -2.91 -6.56 -27.81
C LYS A 96 -2.90 -7.96 -28.42
N ALA A 97 -2.67 -9.00 -27.61
CA ALA A 97 -2.64 -10.39 -28.08
C ALA A 97 -3.99 -10.83 -28.66
N ALA A 98 -5.10 -10.52 -27.99
CA ALA A 98 -6.45 -10.85 -28.46
C ALA A 98 -6.80 -10.13 -29.76
N SER A 99 -6.39 -8.87 -29.90
CA SER A 99 -6.65 -8.07 -31.11
C SER A 99 -5.93 -8.63 -32.34
N LEU A 100 -4.67 -9.06 -32.17
CA LEU A 100 -3.87 -9.68 -33.24
C LEU A 100 -4.44 -11.04 -33.62
N LYS A 101 -4.82 -11.85 -32.62
CA LYS A 101 -5.47 -13.15 -32.85
C LYS A 101 -6.80 -12.98 -33.60
N TYR A 102 -7.65 -12.04 -33.17
CA TYR A 102 -8.92 -11.77 -33.83
C TYR A 102 -8.72 -11.29 -35.27
N LEU A 103 -7.70 -10.48 -35.53
CA LEU A 103 -7.37 -10.03 -36.88
C LEU A 103 -6.94 -11.21 -37.76
N ALA A 104 -6.06 -12.08 -37.27
CA ALA A 104 -5.60 -13.27 -37.99
C ALA A 104 -6.76 -14.22 -38.32
N GLU A 105 -7.65 -14.49 -37.35
CA GLU A 105 -8.83 -15.34 -37.54
C GLU A 105 -9.88 -14.75 -38.51
N ASN A 106 -9.89 -13.43 -38.70
CA ASN A 106 -10.87 -12.74 -39.55
C ASN A 106 -10.28 -12.17 -40.83
N ALA A 107 -8.98 -12.34 -41.08
CA ALA A 107 -8.30 -11.74 -42.23
C ALA A 107 -8.93 -12.13 -43.58
N HIS A 108 -9.48 -13.34 -43.68
CA HIS A 108 -10.16 -13.84 -44.87
C HIS A 108 -11.64 -13.38 -44.99
N ARG A 109 -12.25 -12.86 -43.91
CA ARG A 109 -13.68 -12.50 -43.83
C ARG A 109 -13.90 -11.03 -43.48
N LEU A 110 -13.07 -10.15 -44.03
CA LEU A 110 -13.17 -8.72 -43.79
C LEU A 110 -14.46 -8.14 -44.41
N PRO A 111 -15.20 -7.27 -43.69
CA PRO A 111 -16.44 -6.69 -44.20
C PRO A 111 -16.19 -5.80 -45.42
N LYS A 112 -17.03 -5.95 -46.46
CA LYS A 112 -16.99 -5.08 -47.66
C LYS A 112 -17.92 -3.86 -47.56
N LYS A 113 -18.94 -3.92 -46.70
CA LYS A 113 -19.96 -2.85 -46.52
C LYS A 113 -19.69 -2.05 -45.24
N LYS A 114 -20.05 -0.75 -45.25
CA LYS A 114 -19.91 0.15 -44.07
C LYS A 114 -20.61 -0.40 -42.82
N GLY A 115 -21.83 -0.95 -42.93
CA GLY A 115 -22.55 -1.54 -41.79
C GLY A 115 -21.88 -2.78 -41.19
N GLY A 116 -21.17 -3.57 -42.01
CA GLY A 116 -20.45 -4.76 -41.53
C GLY A 116 -19.23 -4.40 -40.67
N TRP A 117 -18.59 -3.25 -40.93
CA TRP A 117 -17.49 -2.75 -40.11
C TRP A 117 -17.90 -2.39 -38.68
N TYR A 118 -19.14 -1.93 -38.47
CA TYR A 118 -19.66 -1.70 -37.12
C TYR A 118 -19.75 -3.01 -36.33
N PHE A 119 -20.38 -4.05 -36.88
CA PHE A 119 -20.50 -5.35 -36.22
C PHE A 119 -19.14 -6.02 -35.99
N TYR A 120 -18.21 -5.86 -36.93
CA TYR A 120 -16.83 -6.32 -36.79
C TYR A 120 -16.16 -5.70 -35.56
N HIS A 121 -16.18 -4.37 -35.42
CA HIS A 121 -15.56 -3.68 -34.29
C HIS A 121 -16.28 -3.95 -32.97
N LYS A 122 -17.61 -4.04 -32.97
CA LYS A 122 -18.41 -4.41 -31.78
C LYS A 122 -17.99 -5.79 -31.26
N ARG A 123 -17.88 -6.79 -32.15
CA ARG A 123 -17.45 -8.14 -31.78
C ARG A 123 -15.98 -8.18 -31.37
N LYS A 124 -15.09 -7.51 -32.13
CA LYS A 124 -13.66 -7.40 -31.83
C LYS A 124 -13.45 -6.84 -30.43
N ASN A 125 -14.08 -5.72 -30.10
CA ASN A 125 -13.94 -5.06 -28.81
C ASN A 125 -14.42 -5.97 -27.68
N HIS A 126 -15.57 -6.63 -27.83
CA HIS A 126 -16.06 -7.57 -26.81
C HIS A 126 -15.07 -8.72 -26.54
N VAL A 127 -14.57 -9.37 -27.59
CA VAL A 127 -13.58 -10.46 -27.46
C VAL A 127 -12.28 -9.96 -26.83
N CYS A 128 -11.79 -8.80 -27.27
CA CYS A 128 -10.57 -8.20 -26.73
C CYS A 128 -10.74 -7.84 -25.25
N TYR A 129 -11.83 -7.20 -24.85
CA TYR A 129 -12.09 -6.82 -23.45
C TYR A 129 -12.16 -8.05 -22.54
N MET A 130 -12.87 -9.11 -22.94
CA MET A 130 -12.95 -10.34 -22.16
C MET A 130 -11.57 -10.97 -21.95
N LYS A 131 -10.75 -11.06 -23.01
CA LYS A 131 -9.39 -11.60 -22.92
C LYS A 131 -8.41 -10.68 -22.19
N GLY A 132 -8.57 -9.37 -22.32
CA GLY A 132 -7.84 -8.38 -21.55
C GLY A 132 -8.10 -8.54 -20.06
N MET A 133 -9.37 -8.61 -19.64
CA MET A 133 -9.73 -8.81 -18.23
C MET A 133 -9.20 -10.14 -17.67
N GLU A 134 -9.35 -11.24 -18.43
CA GLU A 134 -8.79 -12.54 -18.04
C GLU A 134 -7.27 -12.48 -17.81
N ALA A 135 -6.54 -11.79 -18.69
CA ALA A 135 -5.10 -11.60 -18.57
C ALA A 135 -4.73 -10.65 -17.40
N ALA A 136 -5.56 -9.65 -17.10
CA ALA A 136 -5.38 -8.75 -15.97
C ALA A 136 -5.44 -9.51 -14.65
N PHE A 137 -6.51 -10.27 -14.42
CA PHE A 137 -6.67 -11.08 -13.19
C PHE A 137 -5.58 -12.13 -13.03
N LYS A 138 -5.19 -12.80 -14.12
CA LYS A 138 -4.10 -13.78 -14.10
C LYS A 138 -2.76 -13.16 -13.72
N ASN A 139 -2.41 -12.01 -14.31
CA ASN A 139 -1.16 -11.33 -14.00
C ASN A 139 -1.16 -10.79 -12.57
N LEU A 140 -2.25 -10.13 -12.17
CA LEU A 140 -2.50 -9.64 -10.83
C LEU A 140 -2.28 -10.71 -9.74
N ALA A 141 -2.92 -11.87 -9.89
CA ALA A 141 -2.81 -12.94 -8.91
C ALA A 141 -1.38 -13.49 -8.82
N ARG A 142 -0.73 -13.69 -9.97
CA ARG A 142 0.65 -14.19 -10.03
C ARG A 142 1.65 -13.22 -9.41
N THR A 143 1.54 -11.92 -9.71
CA THR A 143 2.46 -10.91 -9.18
C THR A 143 2.28 -10.73 -7.68
N ASN A 144 1.06 -10.69 -7.15
CA ASN A 144 0.84 -10.58 -5.71
C ASN A 144 1.38 -11.78 -4.93
N ILE A 145 1.07 -13.01 -5.37
CA ILE A 145 1.50 -14.20 -4.62
C ILE A 145 3.02 -14.34 -4.66
N LEU A 146 3.62 -14.24 -5.86
CA LEU A 146 5.02 -14.60 -6.04
C LEU A 146 5.98 -13.45 -5.78
N VAL A 147 5.63 -12.24 -6.23
CA VAL A 147 6.51 -11.07 -6.08
C VAL A 147 6.26 -10.42 -4.73
N VAL A 148 5.03 -10.04 -4.39
CA VAL A 148 4.75 -9.39 -3.10
C VAL A 148 4.95 -10.38 -1.95
N GLY A 149 4.27 -11.53 -1.96
CA GLY A 149 4.41 -12.54 -0.92
C GLY A 149 5.84 -13.08 -0.78
N GLY A 150 6.48 -13.41 -1.91
CA GLY A 150 7.85 -13.94 -1.92
C GLY A 150 8.91 -12.91 -1.48
N LEU A 151 8.82 -11.67 -1.95
CA LEU A 151 9.78 -10.61 -1.59
C LEU A 151 9.66 -10.24 -0.11
N PHE A 152 8.45 -9.90 0.37
CA PHE A 152 8.27 -9.53 1.78
C PHE A 152 8.52 -10.69 2.73
N GLY A 153 8.20 -11.92 2.34
CA GLY A 153 8.53 -13.11 3.12
C GLY A 153 10.04 -13.31 3.25
N THR A 154 10.77 -13.22 2.13
CA THR A 154 12.24 -13.37 2.12
C THR A 154 12.91 -12.22 2.88
N GLU A 155 12.43 -10.99 2.70
CA GLU A 155 12.93 -9.80 3.40
C GLU A 155 12.73 -9.92 4.93
N ALA A 156 11.54 -10.34 5.39
CA ALA A 156 11.27 -10.55 6.81
C ALA A 156 12.12 -11.69 7.42
N LEU A 157 12.42 -12.73 6.64
CA LEU A 157 13.32 -13.81 7.07
C LEU A 157 14.76 -13.31 7.19
N LEU A 158 15.25 -12.53 6.23
CA LEU A 158 16.59 -11.95 6.27
C LEU A 158 16.74 -10.92 7.39
N ASP A 159 15.71 -10.09 7.61
CA ASP A 159 15.67 -9.12 8.70
C ASP A 159 15.74 -9.84 10.06
N LYS A 160 15.00 -10.95 10.25
CA LYS A 160 15.09 -11.78 11.48
C LYS A 160 16.43 -12.48 11.63
N ALA A 161 17.02 -12.97 10.54
CA ALA A 161 18.29 -13.70 10.58
C ALA A 161 19.48 -12.77 10.87
N ARG A 162 19.48 -11.55 10.32
CA ARG A 162 20.56 -10.57 10.49
C ARG A 162 20.32 -9.57 11.62
N GLY A 163 19.08 -9.44 12.10
CA GLY A 163 18.69 -8.47 13.13
C GLY A 163 18.89 -7.01 12.71
N GLN A 164 18.94 -6.73 11.41
CA GLN A 164 19.20 -5.41 10.82
C GLN A 164 18.23 -5.20 9.66
N ILE A 165 17.75 -3.96 9.49
CA ILE A 165 16.82 -3.55 8.45
C ILE A 165 17.58 -2.66 7.47
N ASP A 166 18.01 -3.24 6.35
CA ASP A 166 18.89 -2.56 5.37
C ASP A 166 18.44 -2.74 3.92
N PHE A 167 18.93 -1.87 3.03
CA PHE A 167 18.83 -2.01 1.58
C PHE A 167 19.34 -3.36 1.05
N LEU A 168 20.33 -3.96 1.70
CA LEU A 168 20.92 -5.24 1.29
C LEU A 168 19.89 -6.37 1.37
N ASN A 169 19.07 -6.41 2.43
CA ASN A 169 18.06 -7.44 2.59
C ASN A 169 16.98 -7.31 1.50
N THR A 170 16.58 -6.07 1.19
CA THR A 170 15.65 -5.78 0.08
C THR A 170 16.23 -6.19 -1.27
N THR A 171 17.52 -5.92 -1.50
CA THR A 171 18.19 -6.25 -2.75
C THR A 171 18.28 -7.76 -2.96
N VAL A 172 18.71 -8.50 -1.92
CA VAL A 172 18.78 -9.96 -1.95
C VAL A 172 17.38 -10.55 -2.15
N ALA A 173 16.37 -10.05 -1.43
CA ALA A 173 14.99 -10.47 -1.59
C ALA A 173 14.45 -10.22 -3.01
N ALA A 174 14.77 -9.07 -3.63
CA ALA A 174 14.36 -8.74 -4.99
C ALA A 174 15.02 -9.64 -6.04
N VAL A 175 16.31 -9.94 -5.90
CA VAL A 175 17.02 -10.90 -6.77
C VAL A 175 16.48 -12.31 -6.60
N ALA A 176 16.24 -12.74 -5.35
CA ALA A 176 15.66 -14.04 -5.03
C ALA A 176 14.25 -14.19 -5.60
N ALA A 177 13.41 -13.14 -5.53
CA ALA A 177 12.08 -13.12 -6.12
C ALA A 177 12.16 -13.29 -7.66
N GLY A 178 13.10 -12.61 -8.32
CA GLY A 178 13.34 -12.75 -9.76
C GLY A 178 13.80 -14.16 -10.15
N ALA A 179 14.71 -14.75 -9.38
CA ALA A 179 15.17 -16.12 -9.60
C ALA A 179 14.03 -17.14 -9.41
N THR A 180 13.25 -16.98 -8.34
CA THR A 180 12.09 -17.83 -8.03
C THR A 180 11.04 -17.75 -9.14
N TYR A 181 10.73 -16.55 -9.60
CA TYR A 181 9.81 -16.34 -10.72
C TYR A 181 10.30 -17.03 -12.00
N GLY A 182 11.58 -16.88 -12.34
CA GLY A 182 12.18 -17.53 -13.51
C GLY A 182 12.13 -19.05 -13.46
N GLY A 183 12.39 -19.63 -12.29
CA GLY A 183 12.31 -21.07 -12.06
C GLY A 183 10.88 -21.62 -12.20
N LEU A 184 9.91 -20.98 -11.57
CA LEU A 184 8.52 -21.44 -11.57
C LEU A 184 7.86 -21.36 -12.95
N PHE A 185 8.10 -20.27 -13.69
CA PHE A 185 7.53 -20.08 -15.03
C PHE A 185 8.39 -20.65 -16.15
N LYS A 186 9.46 -21.40 -15.82
CA LYS A 186 10.37 -22.02 -16.78
C LYS A 186 10.84 -21.03 -17.86
N LEU A 187 11.19 -19.82 -17.43
CA LEU A 187 11.72 -18.80 -18.33
C LEU A 187 13.07 -19.24 -18.90
N THR A 188 13.41 -18.74 -20.09
CA THR A 188 14.74 -18.97 -20.66
C THR A 188 15.82 -18.42 -19.72
N ARG A 189 17.01 -19.03 -19.71
CA ARG A 189 18.12 -18.58 -18.84
C ARG A 189 18.39 -17.07 -18.98
N VAL A 190 18.36 -16.56 -20.21
CA VAL A 190 18.57 -15.15 -20.50
C VAL A 190 17.48 -14.26 -19.88
N GLN A 191 16.21 -14.68 -19.96
CA GLN A 191 15.10 -13.95 -19.34
C GLN A 191 15.21 -13.94 -17.81
N THR A 192 15.56 -15.07 -17.19
CA THR A 192 15.76 -15.15 -15.74
C THR A 192 16.91 -14.25 -15.29
N VAL A 193 18.06 -14.26 -15.99
CA VAL A 193 19.19 -13.37 -15.67
C VAL A 193 18.81 -11.90 -15.84
N ASN A 194 18.09 -11.55 -16.91
CA ASN A 194 17.62 -10.19 -17.11
C ASN A 194 16.65 -9.75 -15.99
N LEU A 195 15.76 -10.65 -15.56
CA LEU A 195 14.84 -10.39 -14.47
C LEU A 195 15.58 -10.23 -13.13
N MET A 196 16.60 -11.05 -12.87
CA MET A 196 17.48 -10.90 -11.69
C MET A 196 18.24 -9.58 -11.73
N ARG A 197 18.75 -9.16 -12.90
CA ARG A 197 19.43 -7.86 -13.07
C ARG A 197 18.48 -6.69 -12.86
N GLN A 198 17.23 -6.79 -13.32
CA GLN A 198 16.19 -5.80 -13.03
C GLN A 198 15.85 -5.79 -11.54
N GLY A 199 15.73 -6.95 -10.91
CA GLY A 199 15.53 -7.10 -9.46
C GLY A 199 16.67 -6.50 -8.65
N LEU A 200 17.92 -6.66 -9.09
CA LEU A 200 19.10 -6.03 -8.49
C LEU A 200 18.96 -4.50 -8.51
N TRP A 201 18.73 -3.92 -9.69
CA TRP A 201 18.62 -2.46 -9.83
C TRP A 201 17.43 -1.89 -9.04
N LEU A 202 16.27 -2.53 -9.14
CA LEU A 202 15.06 -2.11 -8.41
C LEU A 202 15.21 -2.29 -6.90
N GLY A 203 15.84 -3.39 -6.47
CA GLY A 203 16.12 -3.67 -5.07
C GLY A 203 17.13 -2.71 -4.46
N LEU A 204 18.20 -2.38 -5.18
CA LEU A 204 19.18 -1.37 -4.75
C LEU A 204 18.55 0.02 -4.68
N ALA A 205 17.88 0.47 -5.74
CA ALA A 205 17.26 1.79 -5.77
C ALA A 205 16.15 1.91 -4.72
N GLY A 206 15.29 0.89 -4.62
CA GLY A 206 14.20 0.86 -3.64
C GLY A 206 14.70 0.75 -2.20
N GLY A 207 15.72 -0.08 -1.95
CA GLY A 207 16.33 -0.23 -0.63
C GLY A 207 17.03 1.04 -0.16
N LEU A 208 17.83 1.69 -1.03
CA LEU A 208 18.46 2.97 -0.69
C LEU A 208 17.44 4.08 -0.45
N PHE A 209 16.33 4.07 -1.21
CA PHE A 209 15.23 4.99 -0.98
C PHE A 209 14.54 4.74 0.37
N GLN A 210 14.35 3.48 0.78
CA GLN A 210 13.85 3.14 2.11
C GLN A 210 14.82 3.61 3.21
N ASP A 211 16.10 3.30 3.07
CA ASP A 211 17.12 3.67 4.04
C ASP A 211 17.28 5.20 4.16
N TYR A 212 17.03 5.95 3.08
CA TYR A 212 16.99 7.43 3.14
C TYR A 212 15.89 7.96 4.06
N PHE A 213 14.69 7.36 4.05
CA PHE A 213 13.61 7.75 4.97
C PHE A 213 13.91 7.33 6.41
N ILE A 214 14.53 6.17 6.60
CA ILE A 214 14.97 5.71 7.92
C ILE A 214 16.04 6.67 8.44
N TYR A 215 17.05 7.01 7.64
CA TYR A 215 18.12 7.95 7.99
C TYR A 215 17.59 9.32 8.40
N LYS A 216 16.61 9.87 7.65
CA LYS A 216 15.98 11.16 7.98
C LYS A 216 15.24 11.16 9.32
N ARG A 217 14.74 10.00 9.76
CA ARG A 217 14.00 9.86 11.02
C ARG A 217 14.94 9.56 12.18
N SER A 218 15.76 8.53 12.00
CA SER A 218 16.63 7.94 13.02
C SER A 218 17.97 7.55 12.39
N PRO A 219 18.98 8.44 12.44
CA PRO A 219 20.31 8.15 11.89
C PRO A 219 21.01 6.94 12.52
N GLN A 220 20.59 6.54 13.74
CA GLN A 220 21.18 5.45 14.51
C GLN A 220 20.72 4.04 14.09
N ASP A 221 19.59 3.94 13.38
CA ASP A 221 18.98 2.66 12.98
C ASP A 221 19.68 2.06 11.75
N VAL A 222 20.44 2.88 11.01
CA VAL A 222 21.16 2.47 9.81
C VAL A 222 22.62 2.18 10.17
N TRP A 223 23.04 0.92 10.05
CA TRP A 223 24.36 0.49 10.53
C TRP A 223 25.52 1.31 9.94
N TYR A 224 25.52 1.57 8.63
CA TYR A 224 26.60 2.31 7.97
C TYR A 224 26.61 3.80 8.35
N ALA A 225 25.44 4.39 8.63
CA ALA A 225 25.35 5.76 9.14
C ALA A 225 25.87 5.83 10.58
N LYS A 226 25.56 4.82 11.40
CA LYS A 226 26.09 4.69 12.77
C LYS A 226 27.62 4.61 12.78
N TYR A 227 28.23 3.82 11.90
CA TYR A 227 29.69 3.77 11.77
C TYR A 227 30.29 5.12 11.33
N ALA A 228 29.64 5.83 10.40
CA ALA A 228 30.10 7.15 9.95
C ALA A 228 30.06 8.20 11.07
N LEU A 229 28.98 8.25 11.83
CA LEU A 229 28.81 9.17 12.97
C LEU A 229 29.86 8.91 14.06
N HIS A 230 30.04 7.65 14.46
CA HIS A 230 30.99 7.28 15.50
C HIS A 230 32.46 7.54 15.10
N THR A 231 32.76 7.44 13.80
CA THR A 231 34.09 7.80 13.27
C THR A 231 34.28 9.32 13.27
N GLY A 232 33.23 10.09 12.97
CA GLY A 232 33.25 11.55 13.03
C GLY A 232 33.52 12.09 14.44
N GLU A 233 32.90 11.52 15.47
CA GLU A 233 33.17 11.87 16.87
C GLU A 233 34.63 11.60 17.25
N LYS A 234 35.16 10.41 16.92
CA LYS A 234 36.56 10.06 17.20
C LYS A 234 37.58 10.97 16.51
N LEU A 235 37.22 11.56 15.37
CA LEU A 235 38.07 12.52 14.64
C LEU A 235 37.92 13.95 15.16
N ALA A 236 36.81 14.28 15.82
CA ALA A 236 36.61 15.58 16.46
C ALA A 236 37.30 15.67 17.83
N ASP A 237 37.47 14.54 18.50
CA ASP A 237 38.13 14.42 19.81
C ASP A 237 39.66 14.24 19.73
N ALA A 238 40.22 14.08 18.51
CA ALA A 238 41.65 13.86 18.24
C ALA A 238 42.34 15.11 17.66
#